data_AF-G0QMV1-F1
#
_entry.id   AF-G0QMV1-F1
#
_cell.length_a   1.000
_cell.length_b   1.000
_cell.length_c   1.000
_cell.angle_alpha   90.00
_cell.angle_beta   90.00
_cell.angle_gamma   90.00
#
_symmetry.space_group_name_H-M   'P 1'
#
loop_
_entity.id
_entity.type
_entity.pdbx_description
1 polymer ?
#
loop_
_entity_poly.entity_id
_entity_poly.type
_entity_poly.pdbx_seq_one_letter_code
_entity_poly.pdbx_strand_id
1 'polypeptide(L)'
;MLLPSQEYLPEQYIPFKIAIGISFLLKLISTAIMVYKQSSCHIYFLDWEPPRKYESKEEDKVWRTLFVANEFNELSVLRTISVEWSLFFLGLFMSGFEWENTAAQQPTIHRELNTDSVKINIVLKLFIGCGIFYVIGLAQIILRQLIKIWFPYNIQDFTDFCSVANISIFIFDDYLHGYYVHGQSPDKYAEGNALWLMQCLGDDIGHGDFLTNIFGQNALQQQQQMMNNSLLNRIA
;
A
#
# COMPACT_ATOMS: atom_id res chain seq x y z
N MET A 1 30.04 34.16 -30.89
CA MET A 1 29.11 34.58 -29.82
C MET A 1 29.92 34.63 -28.54
N LEU A 2 30.28 35.82 -28.06
CA LEU A 2 31.06 35.98 -26.82
C LEU A 2 30.17 35.55 -25.65
N LEU A 3 30.63 34.61 -24.84
CA LEU A 3 29.92 34.28 -23.60
C LEU A 3 29.96 35.50 -22.67
N PRO A 4 28.86 35.82 -21.97
CA PRO A 4 28.82 36.88 -20.98
C PRO A 4 29.87 36.63 -19.89
N SER A 5 30.46 37.70 -19.35
CA SER A 5 31.48 37.57 -18.30
C SER A 5 30.91 36.84 -17.07
N GLN A 6 31.77 36.08 -16.38
CA GLN A 6 31.36 35.20 -15.27
C GLN A 6 30.75 35.91 -14.05
N GLU A 7 30.73 37.24 -14.07
CA GLU A 7 30.18 38.12 -13.04
C GLU A 7 28.64 38.23 -13.11
N TYR A 8 28.05 38.13 -14.32
CA TYR A 8 26.59 38.24 -14.53
C TYR A 8 25.83 36.90 -14.49
N LEU A 9 26.54 35.78 -14.33
CA LEU A 9 25.95 34.44 -14.25
C LEU A 9 24.82 34.29 -13.20
N PRO A 10 24.90 34.83 -11.96
CA PRO A 10 23.82 34.66 -10.99
C PRO A 10 22.51 35.36 -11.40
N GLU A 11 22.58 36.50 -12.09
CA GLU A 11 21.40 37.25 -12.55
C GLU A 11 20.64 36.49 -13.65
N GLN A 12 21.35 35.77 -14.51
CA GLN A 12 20.76 34.98 -15.60
C GLN A 12 19.87 33.83 -15.10
N TYR A 13 20.16 33.29 -13.91
CA TYR A 13 19.38 32.18 -13.34
C TYR A 13 18.19 32.63 -12.50
N ILE A 14 17.99 33.94 -12.27
CA ILE A 14 16.83 34.46 -11.53
C ILE A 14 15.49 33.99 -12.11
N PRO A 15 15.19 34.16 -13.42
CA PRO A 15 13.92 33.71 -13.98
C PRO A 15 13.72 32.20 -13.83
N PHE A 16 14.79 31.42 -13.98
CA PHE A 16 14.75 29.97 -13.80
C PHE A 16 14.44 29.56 -12.35
N LYS A 17 15.07 30.20 -11.36
CA LYS A 17 14.81 29.95 -9.93
C LYS A 17 13.37 30.29 -9.57
N ILE A 18 12.84 31.40 -10.07
CA ILE A 18 11.43 31.80 -9.88
C ILE A 18 10.50 30.77 -10.51
N ALA A 19 10.77 30.34 -11.74
CA ALA A 19 9.96 29.32 -12.43
C ALA A 19 9.92 27.99 -11.68
N ILE A 20 11.04 27.53 -11.12
CA ILE A 20 11.09 26.34 -10.26
C ILE A 20 10.28 26.54 -8.99
N GLY A 21 10.40 27.69 -8.33
CA GLY A 21 9.62 28.00 -7.13
C GLY A 21 8.12 27.96 -7.37
N ILE A 22 7.67 28.58 -8.48
CA ILE A 22 6.26 28.54 -8.91
C ILE A 22 5.83 27.10 -9.24
N SER A 23 6.64 26.36 -9.99
CA SER A 23 6.35 24.97 -10.36
C SER A 23 6.21 24.07 -9.13
N PHE A 24 7.07 24.25 -8.13
CA PHE A 24 7.01 23.54 -6.86
C PHE A 24 5.74 23.87 -6.09
N LEU A 25 5.37 25.16 -5.98
CA LEU A 25 4.13 25.58 -5.32
C LEU A 25 2.89 25.00 -6.00
N LEU A 26 2.81 25.08 -7.32
CA LEU A 26 1.71 24.49 -8.09
C LEU A 26 1.65 22.98 -7.90
N LYS A 27 2.80 22.29 -7.84
CA LYS A 27 2.85 20.86 -7.59
C LYS A 27 2.37 20.52 -6.18
N LEU A 28 2.75 21.30 -5.17
CA LEU A 28 2.25 21.14 -3.79
C LEU A 28 0.73 21.29 -3.71
N ILE A 29 0.18 22.32 -4.35
CA ILE A 29 -1.28 22.53 -4.42
C ILE A 29 -1.95 21.34 -5.12
N SER A 30 -1.39 20.88 -6.24
CA SER A 30 -1.90 19.71 -6.95
C SER A 30 -1.89 18.44 -6.07
N THR A 31 -0.83 18.20 -5.31
CA THR A 31 -0.77 17.07 -4.37
C THR A 31 -1.78 17.21 -3.23
N ALA A 32 -1.99 18.42 -2.71
CA ALA A 32 -3.01 18.66 -1.68
C ALA A 32 -4.43 18.38 -2.19
N ILE A 33 -4.74 18.79 -3.44
CA ILE A 33 -6.02 18.47 -4.09
C ILE A 33 -6.19 16.96 -4.26
N MET A 34 -5.12 16.25 -4.65
CA MET A 34 -5.15 14.79 -4.78
C MET A 34 -5.45 14.11 -3.44
N VAL A 35 -4.80 14.55 -2.36
CA VAL A 35 -5.05 14.03 -1.00
C VAL A 35 -6.48 14.33 -0.54
N TYR A 36 -6.97 15.54 -0.81
CA TYR A 36 -8.35 15.91 -0.48
C TYR A 36 -9.37 14.99 -1.17
N LYS A 37 -9.19 14.73 -2.47
CA LYS A 37 -10.03 13.79 -3.23
C LYS A 37 -9.99 12.40 -2.62
N GLN A 38 -8.80 11.86 -2.35
CA GLN A 38 -8.63 10.54 -1.73
C GLN A 38 -9.29 10.45 -0.35
N SER A 39 -9.21 11.51 0.46
CA SER A 39 -9.85 11.56 1.78
C SER A 39 -11.38 11.69 1.76
N SER A 40 -11.94 12.09 0.61
CA SER A 40 -13.40 12.26 0.44
C SER A 40 -14.07 11.00 -0.11
N CYS A 41 -13.32 9.91 -0.31
CA CYS A 41 -13.82 8.67 -0.85
C CYS A 41 -14.70 7.93 0.17
N HIS A 42 -15.85 7.42 -0.27
CA HIS A 42 -16.74 6.62 0.57
C HIS A 42 -16.53 5.14 0.29
N ILE A 43 -16.14 4.39 1.33
CA ILE A 43 -15.88 2.95 1.25
C ILE A 43 -16.95 2.21 2.04
N TYR A 44 -17.61 1.25 1.40
CA TYR A 44 -18.64 0.41 2.01
C TYR A 44 -18.26 -1.06 1.89
N PHE A 45 -18.35 -1.77 3.01
CA PHE A 45 -18.14 -3.22 3.08
C PHE A 45 -19.48 -3.94 3.08
N LEU A 46 -19.63 -4.95 2.22
CA LEU A 46 -20.81 -5.77 2.09
C LEU A 46 -20.48 -7.21 2.48
N ASP A 47 -20.96 -7.64 3.64
CA ASP A 47 -20.84 -9.01 4.12
C ASP A 47 -21.98 -9.87 3.54
N TRP A 48 -21.62 -10.91 2.79
CA TRP A 48 -22.58 -11.82 2.16
C TRP A 48 -23.02 -12.97 3.07
N GLU A 49 -22.52 -13.05 4.31
CA GLU A 49 -22.87 -14.11 5.25
C GLU A 49 -24.34 -14.01 5.71
N PRO A 50 -25.17 -15.02 5.44
CA PRO A 50 -26.57 -14.98 5.84
C PRO A 50 -26.71 -14.93 7.37
N PRO A 51 -27.79 -14.31 7.90
CA PRO A 51 -28.06 -14.35 9.33
C PRO A 51 -28.25 -15.81 9.79
N ARG A 52 -27.46 -16.24 10.78
CA ARG A 52 -27.63 -17.57 11.40
C ARG A 52 -28.81 -17.50 12.37
N LYS A 53 -29.83 -18.33 12.14
CA LYS A 53 -31.13 -18.31 12.85
C LYS A 53 -31.07 -18.47 14.38
N TYR A 54 -29.92 -18.85 14.95
CA TYR A 54 -29.76 -19.18 16.38
C TYR A 54 -28.73 -18.33 17.13
N GLU A 55 -27.99 -17.45 16.45
CA GLU A 55 -26.96 -16.62 17.09
C GLU A 55 -27.47 -15.18 17.18
N SER A 56 -27.99 -14.81 18.34
CA SER A 56 -28.44 -13.46 18.68
C SER A 56 -27.29 -12.47 18.94
N LYS A 57 -26.09 -12.74 18.41
CA LYS A 57 -24.91 -11.90 18.60
C LYS A 57 -24.45 -11.35 17.26
N GLU A 58 -24.79 -10.09 17.02
CA GLU A 58 -24.22 -9.29 15.93
C GLU A 58 -22.69 -9.17 16.03
N GLU A 59 -22.13 -9.41 17.22
CA GLU A 59 -20.70 -9.29 17.54
C GLU A 59 -19.80 -10.23 16.71
N ASP A 60 -20.24 -11.46 16.40
CA ASP A 60 -19.40 -12.46 15.71
C ASP A 60 -19.23 -12.20 14.21
N LYS A 61 -19.93 -11.22 13.62
CA LYS A 61 -19.78 -10.88 12.19
C LYS A 61 -18.84 -9.71 11.94
N VAL A 62 -18.67 -8.83 12.93
CA VAL A 62 -17.94 -7.56 12.78
C VAL A 62 -16.44 -7.79 12.59
N TRP A 63 -15.86 -8.83 13.19
CA TRP A 63 -14.41 -9.06 13.15
C TRP A 63 -13.88 -9.34 11.74
N ARG A 64 -14.63 -10.04 10.87
CA ARG A 64 -14.21 -10.29 9.47
C ARG A 64 -14.15 -8.99 8.67
N THR A 65 -15.18 -8.17 8.81
CA THR A 65 -15.24 -6.84 8.18
C THR A 65 -14.12 -5.95 8.70
N LEU A 66 -13.82 -6.00 10.01
CA LEU A 66 -12.71 -5.26 10.60
C LEU A 66 -11.35 -5.73 10.05
N PHE A 67 -11.18 -7.05 9.90
CA PHE A 67 -9.94 -7.62 9.36
C PHE A 67 -9.74 -7.25 7.88
N VAL A 68 -10.80 -7.36 7.06
CA VAL A 68 -10.78 -6.90 5.65
C VAL A 68 -10.49 -5.39 5.57
N ALA A 69 -11.07 -4.59 6.47
CA ALA A 69 -10.80 -3.16 6.53
C ALA A 69 -9.35 -2.85 6.93
N ASN A 70 -8.75 -3.63 7.83
CA ASN A 70 -7.34 -3.49 8.19
C ASN A 70 -6.43 -3.78 6.99
N GLU A 71 -6.62 -4.92 6.33
CA GLU A 71 -5.85 -5.30 5.13
C GLU A 71 -6.01 -4.25 4.01
N PHE A 72 -7.23 -3.74 3.81
CA PHE A 72 -7.47 -2.66 2.84
C PHE A 72 -6.68 -1.38 3.17
N ASN A 73 -6.58 -1.02 4.45
CA ASN A 73 -5.80 0.13 4.89
C ASN A 73 -4.30 -0.10 4.65
N GLU A 74 -3.78 -1.30 4.90
CA GLU A 74 -2.39 -1.64 4.61
C GLU A 74 -2.07 -1.51 3.11
N LEU A 75 -2.97 -1.98 2.24
CA LEU A 75 -2.82 -1.84 0.79
C LEU A 75 -2.82 -0.38 0.32
N SER A 76 -3.59 0.48 0.99
CA SER A 76 -3.73 1.89 0.61
C SER A 76 -2.40 2.68 0.74
N VAL A 77 -1.45 2.17 1.52
CA VAL A 77 -0.14 2.79 1.74
C VAL A 77 0.97 2.13 0.90
N LEU A 78 0.70 1.00 0.24
CA LEU A 78 1.70 0.29 -0.53
C LEU A 78 2.20 1.12 -1.72
N ARG A 79 3.53 1.11 -1.88
CA ARG A 79 4.20 1.80 -2.98
C ARG A 79 5.03 0.82 -3.78
N THR A 80 4.92 0.91 -5.10
CA THR A 80 5.72 0.10 -6.03
C THR A 80 7.18 0.55 -6.07
N ILE A 81 7.41 1.86 -5.96
CA ILE A 81 8.74 2.50 -6.06
C ILE A 81 9.24 2.82 -4.65
N SER A 82 10.39 2.29 -4.27
CA SER A 82 11.05 2.62 -3.01
C SER A 82 11.82 3.94 -3.13
N VAL A 83 11.51 4.91 -2.27
CA VAL A 83 12.13 6.24 -2.31
C VAL A 83 13.57 6.18 -1.79
N GLU A 84 13.81 5.32 -0.80
CA GLU A 84 15.10 5.09 -0.15
C GLU A 84 16.14 4.65 -1.18
N TRP A 85 15.84 3.58 -1.94
CA TRP A 85 16.71 3.10 -3.01
C TRP A 85 16.86 4.13 -4.13
N SER A 86 15.78 4.85 -4.47
CA SER A 86 15.85 5.88 -5.50
C SER A 86 16.82 7.01 -5.13
N LEU A 87 16.78 7.47 -3.87
CA LEU A 87 17.70 8.48 -3.35
C LEU A 87 19.13 7.94 -3.19
N PHE A 88 19.29 6.71 -2.74
CA PHE A 88 20.60 6.06 -2.64
C PHE A 88 21.30 6.00 -4.01
N PHE A 89 20.61 5.48 -5.03
CA PHE A 89 21.17 5.40 -6.38
C PHE A 89 21.39 6.78 -6.99
N LEU A 90 20.48 7.74 -6.75
CA LEU A 90 20.68 9.11 -7.21
C LEU A 90 21.98 9.72 -6.63
N GLY A 91 22.20 9.55 -5.31
CA GLY A 91 23.42 9.98 -4.66
C GLY A 91 24.67 9.25 -5.18
N LEU A 92 24.58 7.94 -5.38
CA LEU A 92 25.65 7.13 -5.97
C LEU A 92 26.04 7.62 -7.36
N PHE A 93 25.07 7.89 -8.24
CA PHE A 93 25.36 8.39 -9.59
C PHE A 93 25.88 9.81 -9.60
N MET A 94 25.25 10.71 -8.85
CA MET A 94 25.64 12.12 -8.86
C MET A 94 26.99 12.36 -8.17
N SER A 95 27.14 11.87 -6.93
CA SER A 95 28.32 12.11 -6.09
C SER A 95 29.34 10.97 -6.15
N GLY A 96 28.89 9.72 -6.23
CA GLY A 96 29.81 8.57 -6.26
C GLY A 96 30.57 8.43 -7.58
N PHE A 97 29.91 8.64 -8.72
CA PHE A 97 30.56 8.62 -10.05
C PHE A 97 30.91 10.03 -10.58
N GLU A 98 30.74 11.07 -9.76
CA GLU A 98 31.02 12.46 -10.12
C GLU A 98 30.29 12.94 -11.38
N TRP A 99 29.07 12.44 -11.65
CA TRP A 99 28.31 12.87 -12.83
C TRP A 99 27.89 14.34 -12.75
N GLU A 100 27.98 14.97 -11.57
CA GLU A 100 27.82 16.41 -11.44
C GLU A 100 28.85 17.23 -12.23
N ASN A 101 30.04 16.69 -12.50
CA ASN A 101 31.06 17.34 -13.34
C ASN A 101 30.62 17.43 -14.81
N THR A 102 29.67 16.59 -15.23
CA THR A 102 29.05 16.66 -16.56
C THR A 102 28.18 17.91 -16.73
N ALA A 103 27.80 18.58 -15.63
CA ALA A 103 27.03 19.82 -15.65
C ALA A 103 27.90 21.08 -15.83
N ALA A 104 29.19 20.94 -16.13
CA ALA A 104 30.09 22.05 -16.40
C ALA A 104 29.65 22.88 -17.61
N GLN A 105 29.87 24.20 -17.54
CA GLN A 105 29.52 25.13 -18.64
C GLN A 105 30.38 24.92 -19.90
N GLN A 106 31.57 24.35 -19.75
CA GLN A 106 32.49 24.07 -20.85
C GLN A 106 32.49 22.57 -21.16
N PRO A 107 32.23 22.17 -22.41
CA PRO A 107 32.29 20.77 -22.81
C PRO A 107 33.75 20.33 -22.90
N THR A 108 34.20 19.56 -21.91
CA THR A 108 35.56 19.00 -21.86
C THR A 108 35.48 17.48 -21.77
N ILE A 109 36.33 16.79 -22.54
CA ILE A 109 36.38 15.32 -22.58
C ILE A 109 37.05 14.77 -21.30
N HIS A 110 37.96 15.55 -20.71
CA HIS A 110 38.58 15.27 -19.42
C HIS A 110 37.61 15.64 -18.28
N ARG A 111 37.24 14.65 -17.47
CA ARG A 111 36.34 14.82 -16.31
C ARG A 111 36.99 15.46 -15.10
N GLU A 112 38.32 15.59 -15.10
CA GLU A 112 39.09 16.30 -14.07
C GLU A 112 39.01 17.80 -14.32
N LEU A 113 37.96 18.44 -13.80
CA LEU A 113 37.81 19.89 -13.85
C LEU A 113 38.30 20.49 -12.54
N ASN A 114 39.25 21.42 -12.62
CA ASN A 114 39.56 22.30 -11.49
C ASN A 114 38.33 23.16 -11.20
N THR A 115 37.64 22.87 -10.10
CA THR A 115 36.39 23.50 -9.65
C THR A 115 36.52 25.03 -9.51
N ASP A 116 37.74 25.53 -9.33
CA ASP A 116 38.05 26.96 -9.24
C ASP A 116 37.99 27.69 -10.60
N SER A 117 38.11 26.96 -11.71
CA SER A 117 38.22 27.54 -13.06
C SER A 117 36.91 27.48 -13.85
N VAL A 118 36.09 26.44 -13.62
CA VAL A 118 34.88 26.18 -14.41
C VAL A 118 33.64 26.11 -13.51
N LYS A 119 32.75 27.09 -13.64
CA LYS A 119 31.49 27.13 -12.89
C LYS A 119 30.50 26.10 -13.43
N ILE A 120 29.78 25.44 -12.53
CA ILE A 120 28.71 24.48 -12.86
C ILE A 120 27.46 25.23 -13.31
N ASN A 121 26.80 24.75 -14.37
CA ASN A 121 25.50 25.27 -14.79
C ASN A 121 24.37 24.61 -13.98
N ILE A 122 23.65 25.41 -13.19
CA ILE A 122 22.55 24.91 -12.34
C ILE A 122 21.41 24.26 -13.14
N VAL A 123 21.12 24.77 -14.34
CA VAL A 123 20.05 24.24 -15.20
C VAL A 123 20.41 22.85 -15.69
N LEU A 124 21.66 22.67 -16.13
CA LEU A 124 22.18 21.39 -16.59
C LEU A 124 22.31 20.38 -15.44
N LYS A 125 22.74 20.83 -14.25
CA LYS A 125 22.81 20.00 -13.05
C LYS A 125 21.42 19.47 -12.66
N LEU A 126 20.40 20.32 -12.71
CA LEU A 126 19.01 19.90 -12.47
C LEU A 126 18.54 18.89 -13.52
N PHE A 127 18.79 19.18 -14.81
CA PHE A 127 18.37 18.30 -15.90
C PHE A 127 18.97 16.90 -15.78
N ILE A 128 20.27 16.79 -15.51
CA ILE A 128 20.95 15.51 -15.31
C ILE A 128 20.40 14.80 -14.08
N GLY A 129 20.24 15.50 -12.95
CA GLY A 129 19.67 14.92 -11.73
C GLY A 129 18.26 14.38 -11.92
N CYS A 130 17.37 15.16 -12.56
CA CYS A 130 16.01 14.73 -12.89
C CYS A 130 16.01 13.55 -13.87
N GLY A 131 16.89 13.56 -14.88
CA GLY A 131 17.02 12.48 -15.85
C GLY A 131 17.44 11.17 -15.20
N ILE A 132 18.45 11.20 -14.34
CA ILE A 132 18.90 10.02 -13.57
C ILE A 132 17.79 9.51 -12.66
N PHE A 133 17.14 10.41 -11.91
CA PHE A 133 16.04 10.04 -11.02
C PHE A 133 14.90 9.34 -11.79
N TYR A 134 14.56 9.85 -12.98
CA TYR A 134 13.56 9.24 -13.84
C TYR A 134 14.00 7.86 -14.36
N VAL A 135 15.24 7.71 -14.80
CA VAL A 135 15.80 6.42 -15.26
C VAL A 135 15.80 5.38 -14.13
N ILE A 136 16.16 5.78 -12.90
CA ILE A 136 16.10 4.88 -11.72
C ILE A 136 14.65 4.44 -11.47
N GLY A 137 13.70 5.38 -11.51
CA GLY A 137 12.28 5.07 -11.34
C GLY A 137 11.76 4.09 -12.40
N LEU A 138 12.11 4.31 -13.68
CA LEU A 138 11.78 3.39 -14.76
C LEU A 138 12.41 2.00 -14.55
N ALA A 139 13.68 1.94 -14.16
CA ALA A 139 14.36 0.69 -13.87
C ALA A 139 13.67 -0.08 -12.73
N GLN A 140 13.24 0.59 -11.67
CA GLN A 140 12.48 -0.03 -10.57
C GLN A 140 11.12 -0.58 -11.04
N ILE A 141 10.39 0.16 -11.89
CA ILE A 141 9.12 -0.32 -12.45
C ILE A 141 9.33 -1.57 -13.31
N ILE A 142 10.33 -1.54 -14.21
CA ILE A 142 10.67 -2.69 -15.06
C ILE A 142 11.06 -3.89 -14.21
N LEU A 143 11.91 -3.68 -13.21
CA LEU A 143 12.33 -4.73 -12.28
C LEU A 143 11.13 -5.32 -11.53
N ARG A 144 10.22 -4.48 -11.02
CA ARG A 144 8.98 -4.94 -10.38
C ARG A 144 8.13 -5.78 -11.33
N GLN A 145 8.01 -5.36 -12.59
CA GLN A 145 7.23 -6.07 -13.59
C GLN A 145 7.84 -7.45 -13.92
N LEU A 146 9.16 -7.58 -13.91
CA LEU A 146 9.84 -8.86 -14.09
C LEU A 146 9.66 -9.77 -12.87
N ILE A 147 9.80 -9.22 -11.66
CA ILE A 147 9.66 -9.96 -10.40
C ILE A 147 8.22 -10.43 -10.17
N LYS A 148 7.22 -9.78 -10.80
CA LYS A 148 5.79 -10.14 -10.72
C LYS A 148 5.52 -11.64 -10.95
N ILE A 149 6.31 -12.30 -11.79
CA ILE A 149 6.14 -13.72 -12.12
C ILE A 149 6.38 -14.61 -10.89
N TRP A 150 7.29 -14.21 -10.01
CA TRP A 150 7.60 -14.96 -8.79
C TRP A 150 6.85 -14.45 -7.57
N PHE A 151 6.61 -13.13 -7.52
CA PHE A 151 5.93 -12.48 -6.40
C PHE A 151 4.78 -11.61 -6.94
N PRO A 152 3.51 -12.05 -6.80
CA PRO A 152 2.36 -11.29 -7.27
C PRO A 152 2.23 -9.94 -6.52
N TYR A 153 1.31 -9.11 -6.99
CA TYR A 153 0.98 -7.88 -6.27
C TYR A 153 0.02 -8.20 -5.13
N ASN A 154 0.23 -7.57 -3.97
CA ASN A 154 -0.62 -7.74 -2.78
C ASN A 154 -2.12 -7.47 -3.04
N ILE A 155 -2.47 -6.73 -4.09
CA ILE A 155 -3.88 -6.52 -4.49
C ILE A 155 -4.56 -7.80 -4.98
N GLN A 156 -3.79 -8.72 -5.60
CA GLN A 156 -4.31 -10.02 -6.04
C GLN A 156 -4.60 -10.88 -4.83
N ASP A 157 -3.61 -11.01 -3.92
CA ASP A 157 -3.76 -11.73 -2.65
C ASP A 157 -4.92 -11.17 -1.82
N PHE A 158 -5.12 -9.85 -1.83
CA PHE A 158 -6.25 -9.21 -1.16
C PHE A 158 -7.61 -9.54 -1.78
N THR A 159 -7.68 -9.64 -3.12
CA THR A 159 -8.92 -9.99 -3.80
C THR A 159 -9.30 -11.44 -3.46
N ASP A 160 -8.30 -12.33 -3.45
CA ASP A 160 -8.47 -13.72 -3.01
C ASP A 160 -8.89 -13.77 -1.54
N PHE A 161 -8.26 -12.97 -0.68
CA PHE A 161 -8.65 -12.85 0.72
C PHE A 161 -10.09 -12.37 0.92
N CYS A 162 -10.54 -11.36 0.16
CA CYS A 162 -11.93 -10.90 0.19
C CYS A 162 -12.91 -12.02 -0.18
N SER A 163 -12.54 -12.87 -1.15
CA SER A 163 -13.37 -14.02 -1.56
C SER A 163 -13.51 -15.05 -0.45
N VAL A 164 -12.43 -15.38 0.26
CA VAL A 164 -12.46 -16.31 1.42
C VAL A 164 -13.26 -15.73 2.58
N ALA A 165 -13.12 -14.43 2.83
CA ALA A 165 -13.86 -13.74 3.88
C ALA A 165 -15.35 -13.55 3.55
N ASN A 166 -15.77 -13.79 2.29
CA ASN A 166 -17.12 -13.58 1.76
C ASN A 166 -17.60 -12.12 1.88
N ILE A 167 -16.69 -11.16 1.68
CA ILE A 167 -16.94 -9.72 1.81
C ILE A 167 -16.61 -9.01 0.50
N SER A 168 -17.55 -8.22 -0.01
CA SER A 168 -17.32 -7.34 -1.16
C SER A 168 -17.15 -5.89 -0.73
N ILE A 169 -16.44 -5.11 -1.55
CA ILE A 169 -16.10 -3.73 -1.22
C ILE A 169 -16.56 -2.81 -2.35
N PHE A 170 -17.30 -1.75 -1.98
CA PHE A 170 -17.64 -0.65 -2.87
C PHE A 170 -16.84 0.59 -2.49
N ILE A 171 -16.19 1.19 -3.48
CA ILE A 171 -15.34 2.38 -3.32
C ILE A 171 -15.91 3.47 -4.23
N PHE A 172 -16.48 4.53 -3.67
CA PHE A 172 -17.02 5.65 -4.44
C PHE A 172 -16.05 6.82 -4.40
N ASP A 173 -15.48 7.17 -5.55
CA ASP A 173 -14.58 8.32 -5.72
C ASP A 173 -15.37 9.60 -6.09
N ASP A 174 -16.52 9.43 -6.76
CA ASP A 174 -17.45 10.53 -7.10
C ASP A 174 -18.91 10.02 -7.06
N TYR A 175 -19.88 10.93 -7.15
CA TYR A 175 -21.31 10.60 -7.08
C TYR A 175 -21.78 9.59 -8.14
N LEU A 176 -21.12 9.56 -9.30
CA LEU A 176 -21.47 8.67 -10.43
C LEU A 176 -20.34 7.72 -10.82
N HIS A 177 -19.30 7.62 -10.00
CA HIS A 177 -18.13 6.82 -10.30
C HIS A 177 -17.65 6.07 -9.06
N GLY A 178 -17.50 4.75 -9.21
CA GLY A 178 -17.00 3.90 -8.15
C GLY A 178 -16.45 2.58 -8.69
N TYR A 179 -15.67 1.94 -7.83
CA TYR A 179 -15.07 0.64 -8.06
C TYR A 179 -15.76 -0.40 -7.20
N TYR A 180 -15.90 -1.60 -7.74
CA TYR A 180 -16.46 -2.75 -7.03
C TYR A 180 -15.44 -3.88 -7.01
N VAL A 181 -15.03 -4.29 -5.81
CA VAL A 181 -14.22 -5.48 -5.59
C VAL A 181 -15.18 -6.59 -5.19
N HIS A 182 -15.27 -7.60 -6.06
CA HIS A 182 -16.10 -8.76 -5.82
C HIS A 182 -15.38 -9.76 -4.93
N GLY A 183 -15.98 -10.09 -3.78
CA GLY A 183 -15.46 -11.06 -2.83
C GLY A 183 -16.54 -12.03 -2.35
N GLN A 184 -17.56 -12.29 -3.17
CA GLN A 184 -18.55 -13.31 -2.82
C GLN A 184 -17.97 -14.69 -3.14
N SER A 185 -17.90 -15.56 -2.13
CA SER A 185 -17.50 -16.95 -2.34
C SER A 185 -18.61 -17.73 -3.07
N PRO A 186 -18.26 -18.72 -3.92
CA PRO A 186 -19.23 -19.69 -4.43
C PRO A 186 -19.96 -20.42 -3.29
N ASP A 187 -19.28 -20.63 -2.17
CA ASP A 187 -19.85 -21.15 -0.95
C ASP A 187 -20.54 -20.02 -0.17
N LYS A 188 -21.80 -20.25 0.24
CA LYS A 188 -22.64 -19.22 0.89
C LYS A 188 -22.12 -18.76 2.27
N TYR A 189 -21.09 -19.42 2.79
CA TYR A 189 -20.53 -19.21 4.12
C TYR A 189 -19.03 -19.05 3.99
N ALA A 190 -18.43 -18.14 4.76
CA ALA A 190 -16.97 -18.09 4.86
C ALA A 190 -16.44 -19.38 5.50
N GLU A 191 -15.33 -19.90 4.98
CA GLU A 191 -14.69 -21.10 5.49
C GLU A 191 -14.10 -20.84 6.88
N GLY A 192 -14.79 -21.30 7.92
CA GLY A 192 -14.30 -21.31 9.30
C GLY A 192 -14.99 -20.29 10.23
N ASN A 193 -15.61 -20.79 11.29
CA ASN A 193 -16.00 -19.99 12.45
C ASN A 193 -14.77 -19.81 13.36
N ALA A 194 -14.63 -18.69 14.05
CA ALA A 194 -13.64 -18.54 15.13
C ALA A 194 -13.74 -19.68 16.16
N LEU A 195 -14.97 -20.18 16.39
CA LEU A 195 -15.21 -21.37 17.21
C LEU A 195 -14.55 -22.65 16.65
N TRP A 196 -14.61 -22.84 15.33
CA TRP A 196 -13.97 -23.99 14.66
C TRP A 196 -12.45 -23.89 14.77
N LEU A 197 -11.88 -22.69 14.56
CA LEU A 197 -10.44 -22.46 14.74
C LEU A 197 -10.00 -22.70 16.19
N MET A 198 -10.78 -22.21 17.16
CA MET A 198 -10.53 -22.44 18.59
C MET A 198 -10.63 -23.92 18.95
N GLN A 199 -11.53 -24.66 18.30
CA GLN A 199 -11.66 -26.10 18.47
C GLN A 199 -10.43 -26.82 17.90
N CYS A 200 -10.00 -26.53 16.67
CA CYS A 200 -8.77 -27.10 16.12
C CYS A 200 -7.52 -26.78 16.95
N LEU A 201 -7.41 -25.54 17.47
CA LEU A 201 -6.32 -25.16 18.38
C LEU A 201 -6.39 -25.88 19.73
N GLY A 202 -7.61 -26.18 20.22
CA GLY A 202 -7.83 -26.96 21.43
C GLY A 202 -7.58 -28.46 21.24
N ASP A 203 -7.77 -28.99 20.04
CA ASP A 203 -7.43 -30.37 19.67
C ASP A 203 -5.90 -30.56 19.66
N ASP A 204 -5.14 -29.53 19.24
CA ASP A 204 -3.67 -29.51 19.28
C ASP A 204 -3.10 -29.32 20.70
N ILE A 205 -3.85 -28.66 21.59
CA ILE A 205 -3.50 -28.47 23.02
C ILE A 205 -4.39 -29.40 23.85
N GLY A 206 -4.05 -30.70 23.87
CA GLY A 206 -4.61 -31.73 24.75
C GLY A 206 -5.90 -31.36 25.48
N HIS A 207 -7.05 -31.64 24.86
CA HIS A 207 -8.46 -31.38 25.22
C HIS A 207 -8.90 -31.19 26.69
N GLY A 208 -8.16 -31.65 27.69
CA GLY A 208 -8.56 -31.63 29.09
C GLY A 208 -8.44 -30.26 29.78
N ASP A 209 -7.43 -29.46 29.44
CA ASP A 209 -7.04 -28.28 30.24
C ASP A 209 -7.49 -26.94 29.64
N PHE A 210 -7.81 -26.87 28.34
CA PHE A 210 -8.11 -25.60 27.68
C PHE A 210 -9.58 -25.16 27.86
N LEU A 211 -10.53 -26.08 27.65
CA LEU A 211 -11.97 -25.78 27.75
C LEU A 211 -12.43 -25.57 29.21
N THR A 212 -11.77 -26.22 30.17
CA THR A 212 -12.01 -26.06 31.61
C THR A 212 -11.55 -24.69 32.12
N ASN A 213 -10.44 -24.16 31.58
CA ASN A 213 -9.87 -22.88 31.99
C ASN A 213 -10.62 -21.65 31.44
N ILE A 214 -11.22 -21.74 30.24
CA ILE A 214 -11.87 -20.57 29.60
C ILE A 214 -13.38 -20.49 29.88
N PHE A 215 -14.10 -21.61 29.80
CA PHE A 215 -15.56 -21.61 29.89
C PHE A 215 -16.10 -22.00 31.28
N GLY A 216 -15.24 -22.53 32.15
CA GLY A 216 -15.63 -23.04 33.46
C GLY A 216 -16.53 -24.28 33.34
N GLN A 217 -16.40 -25.21 34.30
CA GLN A 217 -17.11 -26.50 34.28
C GLN A 217 -18.65 -26.38 34.13
N ASN A 218 -19.23 -25.24 34.52
CA ASN A 218 -20.67 -25.00 34.47
C ASN A 218 -21.21 -24.76 33.04
N ALA A 219 -20.42 -24.15 32.14
CA ALA A 219 -20.85 -23.89 30.77
C ALA A 219 -20.86 -25.18 29.91
N LEU A 220 -19.89 -26.07 30.16
CA LEU A 220 -19.81 -27.37 29.49
C LEU A 220 -20.98 -28.29 29.86
N GLN A 221 -21.43 -28.27 31.12
CA GLN A 221 -22.61 -29.02 31.56
C GLN A 221 -23.91 -28.51 30.90
N GLN A 222 -24.05 -27.19 30.74
CA GLN A 222 -25.21 -26.61 30.05
C GLN A 222 -25.22 -26.97 28.55
N GLN A 223 -24.06 -26.99 27.89
CA GLN A 223 -23.95 -27.34 26.48
C GLN A 223 -24.22 -28.83 26.23
N GLN A 224 -23.76 -29.72 27.13
CA GLN A 224 -24.11 -31.15 27.10
C GLN A 224 -25.61 -31.39 27.34
N GLN A 225 -26.25 -30.65 28.25
CA GLN A 225 -27.70 -30.72 28.44
C GLN A 225 -28.47 -30.26 27.19
N MET A 226 -28.01 -29.19 26.52
CA MET A 226 -28.63 -28.72 25.29
C MET A 226 -28.49 -29.72 24.13
N MET A 227 -27.33 -30.37 23.98
CA MET A 227 -27.15 -31.43 22.99
C MET A 227 -28.03 -32.64 23.26
N ASN A 228 -28.12 -33.11 24.51
CA ASN A 228 -28.98 -34.24 24.88
C ASN A 228 -30.47 -33.96 24.64
N ASN A 229 -30.94 -32.76 24.95
CA ASN A 229 -32.33 -32.35 24.68
C ASN A 229 -32.62 -32.24 23.17
N SER A 230 -31.63 -31.81 22.38
CA SER A 230 -31.76 -31.74 20.92
C SER A 230 -31.82 -33.12 20.25
N LEU A 231 -31.11 -34.10 20.81
CA LEU A 231 -31.10 -35.48 20.34
C LEU A 231 -32.39 -36.22 20.74
N LEU A 232 -32.91 -35.96 21.93
CA LEU A 232 -34.20 -36.50 22.38
C LEU A 232 -35.37 -36.00 21.52
N ASN A 233 -35.37 -34.72 21.14
CA ASN A 233 -36.40 -34.14 20.26
C ASN A 233 -36.31 -34.59 18.78
N ARG A 234 -35.24 -35.30 18.39
CA ARG A 234 -35.11 -35.89 17.05
C ARG A 234 -35.56 -37.35 16.98
N ILE A 235 -35.85 -37.97 18.13
CA ILE A 235 -36.22 -39.39 18.25
C ILE A 235 -37.70 -39.56 18.65
N ALA A 236 -38.39 -38.47 19.02
CA ALA A 236 -39.84 -38.40 19.22
C ALA A 236 -40.54 -37.80 17.98
#